data_AF-A0A851EN74-F1
#
_entry.id   AF-A0A851EN74-F1
#
_cell.length_a   1.000
_cell.length_b   1.000
_cell.length_c   1.000
_cell.angle_alpha   90.00
_cell.angle_beta   90.00
_cell.angle_gamma   90.00
#
_symmetry.space_group_name_H-M   'P 1'
#
loop_
_entity.id
_entity.type
_entity.pdbx_description
1 polymer ?
#
loop_
_entity_poly.entity_id
_entity_poly.type
_entity_poly.pdbx_seq_one_letter_code
_entity_poly.pdbx_strand_id
1 'polypeptide(L)'
;RCLLCHSTTGSTWELKSNFHLRNIVQNFLDAADHQEEEEQEVQGQQEEVILCDFCLQEPQAAVKTCLTCEASLCQAHLSKHSSKNSQKGHILLEHCGAELLAKRKCPQHGKLLECYCKMDKVCLCMLCCVIDSHKGHMIISLEEAFVQAQ
;
A
#
# COMPACT_ATOMS: atom_id res chain seq x y z
N ARG A 1 34.28 11.94 -19.02
CA ARG A 1 35.02 10.88 -18.30
C ARG A 1 34.29 10.60 -17.00
N CYS A 2 33.85 9.38 -16.75
CA CYS A 2 33.14 9.05 -15.51
C CYS A 2 34.08 9.22 -14.31
N LEU A 3 33.67 9.97 -13.28
CA LEU A 3 34.50 10.27 -12.12
C LEU A 3 34.65 9.08 -11.15
N LEU A 4 33.91 8.00 -11.37
CA LEU A 4 33.92 6.80 -10.53
C LEU A 4 34.70 5.64 -11.16
N CYS A 5 34.58 5.45 -12.49
CA CYS A 5 35.26 4.35 -13.20
C CYS A 5 36.29 4.81 -14.23
N HIS A 6 36.52 6.13 -14.33
CA HIS A 6 37.52 6.78 -15.17
C HIS A 6 37.41 6.50 -16.68
N SER A 7 36.34 5.83 -17.11
CA SER A 7 36.11 5.46 -18.49
C SER A 7 35.73 6.69 -19.31
N THR A 8 36.27 6.74 -20.54
CA THR A 8 35.96 7.79 -21.52
C THR A 8 34.68 7.39 -22.22
N THR A 9 33.55 7.95 -21.77
CA THR A 9 32.28 7.81 -22.51
C THR A 9 32.34 8.75 -23.71
N GLY A 10 32.35 8.18 -24.91
CA GLY A 10 32.05 8.91 -26.15
C GLY A 10 30.60 9.38 -26.15
N SER A 11 30.19 10.18 -27.14
CA SER A 11 28.89 10.88 -27.22
C SER A 11 27.63 10.01 -27.18
N THR A 12 27.77 8.71 -26.95
CA THR A 12 26.70 7.75 -26.65
C THR A 12 26.99 7.08 -25.31
N TRP A 13 26.09 7.30 -24.35
CA TRP A 13 26.16 6.69 -23.02
C TRP A 13 25.79 5.21 -23.11
N GLU A 14 26.70 4.35 -23.56
CA GLU A 14 26.55 2.89 -23.44
C GLU A 14 26.75 2.51 -21.96
N LEU A 15 25.65 2.47 -21.20
CA LEU A 15 25.64 1.94 -19.86
C LEU A 15 25.99 0.45 -19.91
N LYS A 16 27.06 0.06 -19.22
CA LYS A 16 27.41 -1.35 -19.01
C LYS A 16 26.72 -1.88 -17.76
N SER A 17 26.07 -3.03 -17.88
CA SER A 17 25.42 -3.71 -16.76
C SER A 17 26.41 -3.97 -15.63
N ASN A 18 25.97 -3.73 -14.40
CA ASN A 18 26.79 -4.00 -13.22
C ASN A 18 26.97 -5.51 -13.07
N PHE A 19 28.20 -6.00 -13.29
CA PHE A 19 28.52 -7.43 -13.26
C PHE A 19 28.16 -8.12 -11.93
N HIS A 20 28.28 -7.40 -10.80
CA HIS A 20 27.95 -7.95 -9.49
C HIS A 20 26.45 -8.09 -9.26
N LEU A 21 25.65 -7.24 -9.90
CA LEU A 21 24.19 -7.21 -9.72
C LEU A 21 23.45 -7.90 -10.88
N ARG A 22 24.15 -8.32 -11.94
CA ARG A 22 23.54 -8.94 -13.13
C ARG A 22 22.72 -10.18 -12.79
N ASN A 23 23.22 -10.99 -11.85
CA ASN A 23 22.55 -12.24 -11.45
C ASN A 23 21.26 -11.96 -10.66
N ILE A 24 21.22 -10.86 -9.91
CA ILE A 24 20.03 -10.44 -9.16
C ILE A 24 18.93 -10.08 -10.16
N VAL A 25 19.24 -9.25 -11.15
CA VAL A 25 18.28 -8.84 -12.19
C VAL A 25 17.83 -10.04 -13.03
N GLN A 26 18.75 -10.94 -13.39
CA GLN A 26 18.42 -12.14 -14.17
C GLN A 26 17.41 -13.04 -13.45
N ASN A 27 17.57 -13.27 -12.13
CA ASN A 27 16.61 -14.06 -11.36
C ASN A 27 15.18 -13.46 -11.36
N PHE A 28 15.05 -12.13 -11.41
CA PHE A 28 13.73 -11.49 -11.51
C PHE A 28 13.13 -11.61 -12.92
N LEU A 29 13.96 -11.56 -13.96
CA LEU A 29 13.51 -11.76 -15.33
C LEU A 29 13.10 -13.23 -15.57
N ASP A 30 13.86 -14.18 -15.04
CA ASP A 30 13.57 -15.60 -15.18
C ASP A 30 12.31 -16.01 -14.38
N ALA A 31 12.04 -15.36 -13.23
CA ALA A 31 10.81 -15.58 -12.46
C ALA A 31 9.55 -15.04 -13.15
N ALA A 32 9.69 -14.06 -14.05
CA ALA A 32 8.57 -13.54 -14.83
C ALA A 32 8.17 -14.47 -15.99
N ASP A 33 9.04 -15.39 -16.40
CA ASP A 33 8.83 -16.35 -17.50
C ASP A 33 8.08 -17.63 -17.06
N HIS A 34 7.65 -17.70 -15.78
CA HIS A 34 6.92 -18.84 -15.21
C HIS A 34 5.53 -18.46 -14.66
N GLN A 35 4.94 -17.35 -15.13
CA GLN A 35 3.57 -16.93 -14.80
C GLN A 35 2.60 -17.04 -15.98
N GLU A 36 2.83 -17.98 -16.90
CA GLU A 36 1.78 -18.42 -17.83
C GLU A 36 1.27 -19.78 -17.34
N GLU A 37 -0.07 -19.90 -17.22
CA GLU A 37 -0.89 -21.06 -16.81
C GLU A 37 -1.45 -21.04 -15.38
N GLU A 38 -2.62 -20.41 -15.21
CA GLU A 38 -3.90 -21.10 -14.92
C GLU A 38 -5.03 -20.05 -14.79
N GLU A 39 -5.69 -19.76 -15.91
CA GLU A 39 -7.01 -19.12 -15.91
C GLU A 39 -8.05 -20.17 -15.44
N GLN A 40 -8.45 -20.11 -14.18
CA GLN A 40 -9.65 -20.81 -13.70
C GLN A 40 -10.67 -19.79 -13.20
N GLU A 41 -11.69 -19.58 -14.02
CA GLU A 41 -12.94 -18.91 -13.66
C GLU A 41 -13.60 -19.68 -12.51
N VAL A 42 -13.65 -19.09 -11.31
CA VAL A 42 -14.50 -19.59 -10.22
C VAL A 42 -15.33 -18.43 -9.71
N GLN A 43 -16.60 -18.41 -10.13
CA GLN A 43 -17.66 -17.64 -9.49
C GLN A 43 -17.89 -18.19 -8.07
N GLY A 44 -17.26 -17.51 -7.12
CA GLY A 44 -17.43 -17.65 -5.69
C GLY A 44 -16.87 -16.38 -5.06
N GLN A 45 -17.32 -16.00 -3.87
CA GLN A 45 -16.74 -14.89 -3.11
C GLN A 45 -15.30 -15.26 -2.74
N GLN A 46 -14.37 -15.13 -3.69
CA GLN A 46 -12.96 -15.39 -3.49
C GLN A 46 -12.43 -14.26 -2.62
N GLU A 47 -12.15 -14.59 -1.36
CA GLU A 47 -11.31 -13.79 -0.49
C GLU A 47 -9.94 -13.73 -1.17
N GLU A 48 -9.69 -12.65 -1.91
CA GLU A 48 -8.44 -12.43 -2.63
C GLU A 48 -7.29 -12.62 -1.65
N VAL A 49 -6.42 -13.61 -1.91
CA VAL A 49 -5.30 -13.90 -1.01
C VAL A 49 -4.29 -12.78 -1.13
N ILE A 50 -4.36 -11.83 -0.21
CA ILE A 50 -3.46 -10.69 -0.16
C ILE A 50 -2.11 -11.16 0.37
N LEU A 51 -1.05 -10.91 -0.39
CA LEU A 51 0.32 -11.29 -0.01
C LEU A 51 0.96 -10.22 0.87
N CYS A 52 1.97 -10.63 1.64
CA CYS A 52 2.74 -9.72 2.47
C CYS A 52 3.79 -8.95 1.65
N ASP A 53 3.82 -7.62 1.83
CA ASP A 53 4.71 -6.71 1.09
C ASP A 53 6.20 -6.82 1.45
N PHE A 54 6.53 -7.45 2.59
CA PHE A 54 7.89 -7.48 3.13
C PHE A 54 8.57 -8.84 2.98
N CYS A 55 7.88 -9.86 2.49
CA CYS A 55 8.48 -11.15 2.18
C CYS A 55 9.35 -11.03 0.91
N LEU A 56 10.61 -11.46 0.99
CA LEU A 56 11.56 -11.31 -0.12
C LEU A 56 11.65 -12.54 -1.04
N GLN A 57 11.39 -13.73 -0.52
CA GLN A 57 11.55 -14.99 -1.27
C GLN A 57 10.21 -15.68 -1.46
N GLU A 58 9.59 -16.09 -0.36
CA GLU A 58 8.28 -16.76 -0.37
C GLU A 58 7.23 -15.81 0.24
N PRO A 59 6.42 -15.12 -0.58
CA PRO A 59 5.33 -14.28 -0.11
C PRO A 59 4.35 -15.11 0.70
N GLN A 60 4.17 -14.73 1.96
CA GLN A 60 3.19 -15.35 2.84
C GLN A 60 1.90 -14.53 2.80
N ALA A 61 0.76 -15.20 3.00
CA ALA A 61 -0.52 -14.51 3.13
C ALA A 61 -0.45 -13.46 4.26
N ALA A 62 -0.94 -12.26 3.94
CA ALA A 62 -1.09 -11.19 4.91
C ALA A 62 -2.25 -11.51 5.85
N VAL A 63 -2.04 -11.27 7.13
CA VAL A 63 -3.08 -11.44 8.16
C VAL A 63 -3.72 -10.11 8.53
N LYS A 64 -2.98 -9.01 8.36
CA LYS A 64 -3.42 -7.66 8.67
C LYS A 64 -2.84 -6.64 7.70
N THR A 65 -3.56 -5.53 7.54
CA THR A 65 -3.06 -4.36 6.81
C THR A 65 -2.89 -3.18 7.75
N CYS A 66 -1.71 -2.57 7.72
CA CYS A 66 -1.42 -1.36 8.47
C CYS A 66 -1.79 -0.14 7.62
N LEU A 67 -2.78 0.66 8.05
CA LEU A 67 -3.19 1.86 7.31
C LEU A 67 -2.12 2.95 7.32
N THR A 68 -1.35 3.05 8.40
CA THR A 68 -0.29 4.06 8.52
C THR A 68 0.93 3.76 7.63
N CYS A 69 1.31 2.48 7.51
CA CYS A 69 2.40 2.05 6.64
C CYS A 69 1.94 1.72 5.22
N GLU A 70 0.62 1.64 5.00
CA GLU A 70 0.00 1.25 3.73
C GLU A 70 0.52 -0.11 3.24
N ALA A 71 0.66 -1.05 4.18
CA ALA A 71 1.30 -2.33 3.92
C ALA A 71 0.57 -3.49 4.60
N SER A 72 0.45 -4.60 3.87
CA SER A 72 -0.10 -5.87 4.26
C SER A 72 1.00 -6.78 4.82
N LEU A 73 0.76 -7.28 6.03
CA LEU A 73 1.76 -7.96 6.86
C LEU A 73 1.33 -9.41 7.12
N CYS A 74 2.19 -10.37 6.81
CA CYS A 74 2.06 -11.74 7.34
C CYS A 74 2.35 -11.75 8.84
N GLN A 75 2.05 -12.85 9.53
CA GLN A 75 2.18 -12.96 10.98
C GLN A 75 3.59 -12.60 11.49
N ALA A 76 4.65 -13.02 10.78
CA ALA A 76 6.03 -12.74 11.17
C ALA A 76 6.38 -11.25 11.07
N HIS A 77 5.95 -10.58 10.00
CA HIS A 77 6.18 -9.15 9.81
C HIS A 77 5.29 -8.31 10.73
N LEU A 78 4.07 -8.76 11.02
CA LEU A 78 3.19 -8.12 11.99
C LEU A 78 3.80 -8.14 13.41
N SER A 79 4.36 -9.27 13.85
CA SER A 79 5.02 -9.37 15.15
C SER A 79 6.19 -8.38 15.30
N LYS A 80 7.02 -8.25 14.25
CA LYS A 80 8.12 -7.28 14.23
C LYS A 80 7.62 -5.83 14.20
N HIS A 81 6.54 -5.58 13.46
CA HIS A 81 5.90 -4.27 13.37
C HIS A 81 5.38 -3.82 14.74
N SER A 82 4.59 -4.65 15.41
CA SER A 82 4.02 -4.33 16.72
C SER A 82 5.04 -4.24 17.86
N SER A 83 6.22 -4.87 17.69
CA SER A 83 7.31 -4.79 18.67
C SER A 83 8.02 -3.43 18.67
N LYS A 84 8.08 -2.74 17.52
CA LYS A 84 8.74 -1.43 17.39
C LYS A 84 7.90 -0.34 18.03
N ASN A 85 8.52 0.46 18.89
CA ASN A 85 7.80 1.48 19.67
C ASN A 85 7.15 2.56 18.80
N SER A 86 7.75 2.88 17.65
CA SER A 86 7.18 3.83 16.67
C SER A 86 5.92 3.34 15.96
N GLN A 87 5.61 2.04 16.06
CA GLN A 87 4.55 1.38 15.28
C GLN A 87 3.39 0.87 16.13
N LYS A 88 3.51 0.96 17.46
CA LYS A 88 2.47 0.53 18.42
C LYS A 88 1.13 1.26 18.28
N GLY A 89 1.15 2.49 17.76
CA GLY A 89 -0.05 3.31 17.56
C GLY A 89 -0.63 3.23 16.15
N HIS A 90 -0.08 2.39 15.27
CA HIS A 90 -0.59 2.27 13.91
C HIS A 90 -1.91 1.50 13.88
N ILE A 91 -2.81 1.94 13.00
CA ILE A 91 -4.12 1.31 12.83
C ILE A 91 -3.95 0.05 11.96
N LEU A 92 -4.27 -1.10 12.53
CA LEU A 92 -4.19 -2.42 11.88
C LEU A 92 -5.61 -2.97 11.68
N LEU A 93 -5.96 -3.24 10.42
CA LEU A 93 -7.22 -3.89 10.04
C LEU A 93 -6.97 -5.31 9.57
N GLU A 94 -8.05 -6.02 9.30
CA GLU A 94 -8.01 -7.27 8.54
C GLU A 94 -7.30 -7.07 7.20
N HIS A 95 -6.77 -8.15 6.63
CA HIS A 95 -6.13 -8.10 5.32
C HIS A 95 -7.14 -7.54 4.30
N CYS A 96 -6.74 -6.49 3.58
CA CYS A 96 -7.60 -5.76 2.67
C CYS A 96 -6.78 -5.38 1.43
N GLY A 97 -7.33 -5.64 0.25
CA GLY A 97 -6.61 -5.44 -1.01
C GLY A 97 -6.36 -3.96 -1.28
N ALA A 98 -5.46 -3.67 -2.23
CA ALA A 98 -5.05 -2.32 -2.59
C ALA A 98 -6.25 -1.42 -2.97
N GLU A 99 -7.28 -1.99 -3.61
CA GLU A 99 -8.47 -1.23 -3.99
C GLU A 99 -9.26 -0.72 -2.77
N LEU A 100 -9.44 -1.56 -1.74
CA LEU A 100 -10.15 -1.14 -0.54
C LEU A 100 -9.34 -0.10 0.25
N LEU A 101 -8.01 -0.24 0.28
CA LEU A 101 -7.12 0.76 0.88
C LEU A 101 -7.22 2.10 0.14
N ALA A 102 -7.28 2.09 -1.19
CA ALA A 102 -7.46 3.29 -1.99
C ALA A 102 -8.79 4.00 -1.69
N LYS A 103 -9.87 3.23 -1.54
CA LYS A 103 -11.21 3.74 -1.15
C LYS A 103 -11.24 4.38 0.25
N ARG A 104 -10.27 4.08 1.11
CA ARG A 104 -10.15 4.66 2.47
C ARG A 104 -9.38 5.98 2.48
N LYS A 105 -8.86 6.44 1.34
CA LYS A 105 -8.14 7.70 1.23
C LYS A 105 -8.96 8.76 0.52
N CYS A 106 -8.77 10.00 0.95
CA CYS A 106 -9.27 11.16 0.26
C CYS A 106 -8.59 11.26 -1.12
N PRO A 107 -9.34 11.30 -2.22
CA PRO A 107 -8.76 11.38 -3.56
C PRO A 107 -8.02 12.70 -3.81
N GLN A 108 -8.39 13.77 -3.09
CA GLN A 108 -7.76 15.09 -3.22
C GLN A 108 -6.47 15.23 -2.39
N HIS A 109 -6.42 14.58 -1.23
CA HIS A 109 -5.35 14.84 -0.25
C HIS A 109 -4.49 13.62 0.07
N GLY A 110 -4.88 12.42 -0.38
CA GLY A 110 -4.20 11.16 -0.07
C GLY A 110 -4.19 10.80 1.42
N LYS A 111 -4.97 11.50 2.25
CA LYS A 111 -5.10 11.26 3.70
C LYS A 111 -6.25 10.31 3.98
N LEU A 112 -6.19 9.59 5.10
CA LEU A 112 -7.29 8.73 5.52
C LEU A 112 -8.59 9.50 5.65
N LEU A 113 -9.69 8.86 5.25
CA LEU A 113 -11.03 9.33 5.53
C LEU A 113 -11.34 8.99 6.99
N GLU A 114 -11.49 10.02 7.82
CA GLU A 114 -11.68 9.91 9.28
C GLU A 114 -12.91 10.69 9.78
N CYS A 115 -13.53 11.47 8.88
CA CYS A 115 -14.68 12.31 9.18
C CYS A 115 -15.85 12.01 8.24
N TYR A 116 -17.05 12.40 8.66
CA TYR A 116 -18.25 12.30 7.86
C TYR A 116 -19.01 13.63 7.88
N CYS A 117 -19.28 14.17 6.70
CA CYS A 117 -20.16 15.33 6.55
C CYS A 117 -21.61 14.88 6.47
N LYS A 118 -22.44 15.28 7.44
CA LYS A 118 -23.86 14.90 7.47
C LYS A 118 -24.70 15.53 6.36
N MET A 119 -24.34 16.75 5.95
CA MET A 119 -25.07 17.48 4.91
C MET A 119 -24.81 16.88 3.53
N ASP A 120 -23.54 16.65 3.20
CA ASP A 120 -23.14 16.14 1.89
C ASP A 120 -23.18 14.60 1.81
N LYS A 121 -23.33 13.92 2.95
CA LYS A 121 -23.35 12.46 3.09
C LYS A 121 -22.10 11.78 2.51
N VAL A 122 -20.94 12.38 2.75
CA VAL A 122 -19.65 11.88 2.26
C VAL A 122 -18.65 11.72 3.40
N CYS A 123 -17.80 10.70 3.27
CA CYS A 123 -16.62 10.51 4.11
C CYS A 123 -15.49 11.42 3.60
N LEU A 124 -14.80 12.08 4.53
CA LEU A 124 -13.81 13.12 4.26
C LEU A 124 -12.55 12.89 5.11
N CYS A 125 -11.41 13.45 4.69
CA CYS A 125 -10.23 13.54 5.56
C CYS A 125 -10.28 14.81 6.42
N MET A 126 -9.44 14.86 7.45
CA MET A 126 -9.31 16.05 8.31
C MET A 126 -9.02 17.34 7.54
N LEU A 127 -8.28 17.27 6.42
CA LEU A 127 -7.97 18.45 5.61
C LEU A 127 -9.21 19.00 4.88
N CYS A 128 -10.06 18.10 4.34
CA CYS A 128 -11.35 18.51 3.76
C CYS A 128 -12.25 19.23 4.77
N CYS A 129 -12.14 18.89 6.05
CA CYS A 129 -12.98 19.48 7.10
C CYS A 129 -12.63 20.94 7.43
N VAL A 130 -11.37 21.33 7.21
CA VAL A 130 -10.87 22.69 7.50
C VAL A 130 -10.86 23.60 6.28
N ILE A 131 -11.01 23.05 5.06
CA ILE A 131 -11.08 23.82 3.82
C ILE A 131 -12.51 24.36 3.62
N ASP A 132 -12.62 25.53 2.98
CA ASP A 132 -13.90 26.23 2.76
C ASP A 132 -14.99 25.35 2.09
N SER A 133 -14.63 24.30 1.34
CA SER A 133 -15.58 23.40 0.66
C SER A 133 -16.59 22.70 1.59
N HIS A 134 -16.24 22.47 2.86
CA HIS A 134 -17.16 21.93 3.87
C HIS A 134 -17.25 22.83 5.11
N LYS A 135 -16.86 24.10 4.99
CA LYS A 135 -16.87 25.03 6.10
C LYS A 135 -18.29 25.36 6.51
N GLY A 136 -18.55 25.25 7.81
CA GLY A 136 -19.90 25.40 8.36
C GLY A 136 -20.77 24.16 8.19
N HIS A 137 -20.26 23.09 7.57
CA HIS A 137 -20.98 21.82 7.55
C HIS A 137 -20.87 21.10 8.91
N MET A 138 -21.90 20.35 9.28
CA MET A 138 -21.91 19.47 10.44
C MET A 138 -21.09 18.24 10.08
N ILE A 139 -19.87 18.24 10.57
CA ILE A 139 -18.90 17.17 10.40
C ILE A 139 -18.79 16.46 11.75
N ILE A 140 -18.86 15.14 11.71
CA ILE A 140 -18.66 14.26 12.86
C ILE A 140 -17.55 13.27 12.55
N SER A 141 -17.04 12.57 13.57
CA SER A 141 -16.08 11.49 13.32
C SER A 141 -16.75 10.33 12.58
N LEU A 142 -15.96 9.55 11.83
CA LEU A 142 -16.46 8.36 11.15
C LEU A 142 -17.00 7.30 12.15
N GLU A 143 -16.41 7.23 13.35
CA GLU A 143 -16.87 6.38 14.44
C GLU A 143 -18.25 6.82 14.96
N GLU A 144 -18.44 8.12 15.21
CA GLU A 144 -19.73 8.68 15.62
C GLU A 144 -20.80 8.45 14.55
N ALA A 145 -20.43 8.56 13.27
CA ALA A 145 -21.35 8.35 12.16
C ALA A 145 -21.81 6.89 12.08
N PHE A 146 -20.91 5.95 12.35
CA PHE A 146 -21.22 4.52 12.40
C PHE A 146 -22.20 4.19 13.54
N VAL A 147 -21.95 4.73 14.74
CA VAL A 147 -22.84 4.53 15.90
C VAL A 147 -24.25 5.08 15.65
N GLN A 148 -24.37 6.21 14.95
CA GLN A 148 -25.68 6.81 14.64
C GLN A 148 -26.44 6.11 13.51
N ALA A 149 -25.78 5.25 12.74
CA ALA A 149 -26.38 4.54 11.60
C ALA A 149 -26.88 3.11 11.97
N GLN A 150 -26.67 2.68 13.21
CA GLN A 150 -27.04 1.37 13.74
C GLN A 150 -28.29 1.46 14.62
#